data_AF-A0A0W0VV07-F1
#
_entry.id   AF-A0A0W0VV07-F1
#
_cell.length_a   1.000
_cell.length_b   1.000
_cell.length_c   1.000
_cell.angle_alpha   90.00
_cell.angle_beta   90.00
_cell.angle_gamma   90.00
#
_symmetry.space_group_name_H-M   'P 1'
#
loop_
_entity.id
_entity.type
_entity.pdbx_description
1 polymer ?
#
loop_
_entity_poly.entity_id
_entity_poly.type
_entity_poly.pdbx_seq_one_letter_code
_entity_poly.pdbx_strand_id
1 'polypeptide(L)' 'MTKAIHFETSMAELEEIVMQLEKGELTLEESLKQFEKGITLARKCQQVLSEAEQKIELLANSDTKSSETSDD' A
#
# COMPACT_ATOMS: atom_id res chain seq x y z
N MET A 1 2.30 -6.26 -12.92
CA MET A 1 3.57 -5.59 -12.53
C MET A 1 3.39 -4.10 -12.26
N THR A 2 2.51 -3.38 -12.97
CA THR A 2 2.31 -1.93 -12.80
C THR A 2 1.88 -1.50 -11.39
N LYS A 3 0.97 -2.24 -10.73
CA LYS A 3 0.54 -1.93 -9.35
C LYS A 3 1.69 -2.04 -8.32
N ALA A 4 2.59 -3.01 -8.49
CA ALA A 4 3.75 -3.17 -7.61
C ALA A 4 4.73 -2.00 -7.77
N ILE A 5 5.02 -1.61 -9.02
CA ILE A 5 5.85 -0.42 -9.30
C ILE A 5 5.22 0.84 -8.69
N HIS A 6 3.89 0.99 -8.75
CA HIS A 6 3.22 2.12 -8.11
C HIS A 6 3.28 2.09 -6.57
N PHE A 7 3.28 0.90 -5.96
CA PHE A 7 3.45 0.75 -4.51
C PHE A 7 4.85 1.16 -4.07
N GLU A 8 5.90 0.59 -4.68
CA GLU A 8 7.29 0.89 -4.33
C GLU A 8 7.59 2.39 -4.47
N THR A 9 7.14 3.01 -5.56
CA THR A 9 7.31 4.45 -5.76
C THR A 9 6.55 5.26 -4.71
N SER A 10 5.31 4.90 -4.38
CA SER A 10 4.52 5.62 -3.38
C SER A 10 5.09 5.42 -1.96
N MET A 11 5.71 4.28 -1.67
CA MET A 11 6.39 4.03 -0.40
C MET A 11 7.66 4.86 -0.27
N ALA A 12 8.52 4.85 -1.30
CA ALA A 12 9.74 5.66 -1.31
C ALA A 12 9.44 7.16 -1.16
N GLU A 13 8.38 7.65 -1.80
CA GLU A 13 7.95 9.05 -1.66
C GLU A 13 7.41 9.36 -0.25
N LEU A 14 6.75 8.40 0.41
CA LEU A 14 6.29 8.54 1.79
C LEU A 14 7.47 8.57 2.78
N GLU A 15 8.49 7.74 2.58
CA GLU A 15 9.71 7.73 3.39
C GLU A 15 10.46 9.07 3.32
N GLU A 16 10.58 9.64 2.12
CA GLU A 16 11.18 10.97 1.92
C GLU A 16 10.40 12.06 2.67
N ILE A 17 9.06 12.01 2.62
CA ILE A 17 8.20 12.95 3.35
C ILE A 17 8.42 12.86 4.85
N VAL A 18 8.46 11.64 5.39
CA VAL A 18 8.71 11.42 6.83
C VAL A 18 10.08 11.98 7.21
N MET A 19 11.12 11.68 6.44
CA MET A 19 12.47 12.21 6.67
C MET A 19 12.49 13.75 6.66
N GLN A 20 11.78 14.39 5.72
CA GLN A 20 11.73 15.86 5.65
C GLN A 20 11.00 16.47 6.85
N LEU A 21 9.91 15.85 7.30
CA LEU A 21 9.17 16.29 8.49
C LEU A 21 10.01 16.12 9.77
N GLU A 22 10.75 15.02 9.90
CA GLU A 22 11.62 14.75 11.05
C GLU A 22 12.83 15.68 11.14
N LYS A 23 13.36 16.15 9.99
CA LYS A 23 14.44 17.14 9.96
C LYS A 23 14.03 18.49 10.57
N GLY A 24 12.74 18.85 10.50
CA GLY A 24 12.21 20.07 11.10
C GLY A 24 12.67 21.38 10.44
N GLU A 25 13.18 21.32 9.22
CA GLU A 25 13.65 22.49 8.45
C GLU A 25 12.53 23.17 7.65
N LEU A 26 11.36 22.55 7.58
CA LEU A 26 10.20 23.04 6.84
C LEU A 26 9.46 24.12 7.62
N THR A 27 8.90 25.09 6.89
CA THR A 27 7.91 26.00 7.47
C THR A 27 6.63 25.25 7.85
N LEU A 28 5.77 25.88 8.64
CA LEU A 28 4.48 25.29 9.03
C LEU A 28 3.62 24.95 7.80
N GLU A 29 3.55 25.85 6.82
CA GLU A 29 2.75 25.62 5.61
C GLU A 29 3.29 24.44 4.77
N GLU A 30 4.62 24.35 4.63
CA GLU A 30 5.26 23.23 3.93
C GLU A 30 5.06 21.92 4.69
N SER A 31 5.17 21.95 6.02
CA SER A 31 4.94 20.78 6.87
C SER A 31 3.51 20.25 6.73
N LEU A 32 2.52 21.14 6.67
CA LEU A 32 1.12 20.76 6.45
C LEU A 32 0.91 20.14 5.06
N LYS A 33 1.50 20.73 4.01
CA LYS A 33 1.44 20.18 2.64
C LYS A 33 2.08 18.79 2.57
N GLN A 34 3.25 18.61 3.17
CA GLN A 34 3.94 17.32 3.21
C GLN A 34 3.16 16.29 4.01
N PHE A 35 2.55 16.69 5.13
CA PHE A 35 1.68 15.82 5.92
C PHE A 35 0.45 15.33 5.14
N GLU A 36 -0.28 16.23 4.47
CA GLU A 36 -1.44 15.88 3.64
C GLU A 36 -1.06 14.89 2.52
N LYS A 37 0.07 15.15 1.87
CA LYS A 37 0.62 14.26 0.84
C LYS A 37 0.99 12.90 1.42
N GLY A 38 1.65 12.86 2.58
CA GLY A 38 2.00 11.64 3.30
C GLY A 38 0.76 10.79 3.63
N ILE A 39 -0.30 11.40 4.15
CA ILE A 39 -1.58 10.71 4.43
C ILE A 39 -2.18 10.11 3.15
N THR A 40 -2.12 10.84 2.04
CA THR A 40 -2.65 10.37 0.75
C THR A 40 -1.86 9.16 0.24
N LEU A 41 -0.53 9.20 0.31
CA LEU A 41 0.34 8.09 -0.09
C LEU A 41 0.12 6.86 0.81
N ALA A 42 0.06 7.05 2.13
CA ALA A 42 -0.19 5.98 3.08
C ALA A 42 -1.51 5.24 2.80
N ARG A 43 -2.59 5.99 2.54
CA ARG A 43 -3.89 5.41 2.16
C ARG A 43 -3.82 4.60 0.87
N LYS A 44 -3.09 5.10 -0.13
CA LYS A 44 -2.90 4.40 -1.41
C LYS A 44 -2.12 3.11 -1.22
N CYS A 45 -1.03 3.13 -0.44
CA CYS A 45 -0.27 1.93 -0.10
C CYS A 45 -1.15 0.89 0.60
N GLN A 46 -1.93 1.30 1.60
CA GLN A 46 -2.86 0.42 2.31
C GLN A 46 -3.90 -0.21 1.38
N GLN A 47 -4.43 0.55 0.41
CA GLN A 47 -5.37 0.02 -0.57
C GLN A 47 -4.71 -1.06 -1.44
N VAL A 48 -3.50 -0.82 -1.94
CA VAL A 48 -2.78 -1.81 -2.77
C VAL A 48 -2.52 -3.09 -1.99
N LEU A 49 -2.13 -2.98 -0.71
CA LEU A 49 -1.91 -4.14 0.16
C LEU A 49 -3.21 -4.92 0.39
N SER A 50 -4.32 -4.22 0.66
CA SER A 50 -5.62 -4.87 0.86
C SER A 50 -6.10 -5.61 -0.40
N GLU A 51 -5.92 -5.02 -1.58
CA GLU A 51 -6.24 -5.68 -2.85
C GLU A 51 -5.36 -6.91 -3.09
N ALA A 52 -4.08 -6.86 -2.68
CA ALA A 52 -3.18 -8.00 -2.80
C ALA A 52 -3.58 -9.14 -1.84
N GLU A 53 -3.93 -8.81 -0.60
CA GLU A 53 -4.41 -9.75 0.41
C GLU A 53 -5.69 -10.46 -0.05
N GLN A 54 -6.70 -9.70 -0.50
CA GLN A 54 -7.93 -10.28 -1.06
C GLN A 54 -7.66 -11.24 -2.22
N LYS A 55 -6.71 -10.91 -3.08
CA LYS A 55 -6.33 -11.79 -4.20
C LYS A 55 -5.71 -13.09 -3.70
N ILE A 56 -4.89 -13.04 -2.66
CA ILE A 56 -4.29 -14.23 -2.04
C ILE A 56 -5.37 -15.11 -1.43
N GLU A 57 -6.31 -14.53 -0.68
CA GLU A 57 -7.43 -15.27 -0.08
C GLU A 57 -8.29 -15.97 -1.14
N LEU A 58 -8.62 -15.29 -2.24
CA LEU A 58 -9.39 -15.88 -3.33
C LEU A 58 -8.67 -17.07 -3.97
N LEU A 59 -7.36 -16.98 -4.16
CA LEU A 59 -6.55 -18.07 -4.72
C LEU A 59 -6.51 -19.27 -3.76
N ALA A 60 -6.25 -19.02 -2.47
CA ALA A 60 -6.22 -20.06 -1.44
C ALA A 60 -7.57 -20.79 -1.29
N ASN A 61 -8.68 -20.05 -1.42
CA ASN A 61 -10.03 -20.61 -1.37
C ASN A 61 -10.44 -21.34 -2.67
N SER A 62 -9.86 -20.99 -3.82
CA SER A 62 -10.09 -21.72 -5.07
C SER A 62 -9.35 -23.06 -5.14
N ASP A 63 -8.18 -23.16 -4.52
CA ASP A 63 -7.42 -24.40 -4.42
C ASP A 63 -8.13 -25.43 -3.51
N THR A 64 -8.79 -24.98 -2.44
CA THR A 64 -9.56 -25.85 -1.53
C THR A 64 -10.85 -26.38 -2.15
N LYS A 65 -11.53 -25.62 -3.01
CA LYS A 65 -12.75 -26.11 -3.70
C LYS A 65 -12.48 -27.13 -4.80
N SER A 66 -11.25 -27.16 -5.31
CA SER A 66 -10.86 -28.08 -6.39
C SER A 66 -10.56 -29.50 -5.88
N SER A 67 -10.40 -29.68 -4.57
CA SER A 67 -10.14 -30.98 -3.94
C SER A 67 -11.39 -31.66 -3.33
N GLU A 68 -12.58 -31.05 -3.39
CA GLU A 68 -13.80 -31.58 -2.75
C GLU A 68 -14.84 -32.16 -3.74
N THR A 69 -14.52 -32.35 -5.02
CA THR A 69 -15.47 -32.90 -6.02
C THR A 69 -15.02 -34.24 -6.64
N SER A 70 -14.36 -35.12 -5.88
CA SER A 70 -13.92 -36.43 -6.41
C SER A 70 -14.06 -37.60 -5.44
N ASP A 71 -15.04 -37.57 -4.54
CA ASP A 71 -15.49 -38.74 -3.78
C ASP A 71 -17.01 -38.66 -3.55
N ASP A 72 -17.79 -38.98 -4.61
CA ASP A 72 -18.99 -39.86 -4.69
C ASP A 72 -19.77 -39.62 -6.01
#